data_AF-A0A2E3HNP5-F1
#
_entry.id   AF-A0A2E3HNP5-F1
#
_cell.length_a   1.000
_cell.length_b   1.000
_cell.length_c   1.000
_cell.angle_alpha   90.00
_cell.angle_beta   90.00
_cell.angle_gamma   90.00
#
_symmetry.space_group_name_H-M   'P 1'
#
loop_
_entity.id
_entity.type
_entity.pdbx_description
1 polymer ?
#
loop_
_entity_poly.entity_id
_entity_poly.type
_entity_poly.pdbx_seq_one_letter_code
_entity_poly.pdbx_strand_id
1 'polypeptide(L)'
;MYVVKRDGRKEPIMFDKITARIRKLNYGLNGLVDPVRVAMRVIEGLYDGVTTSELDNLAAEIAATMTTTHPDYTKLAARISVSNLHKNTKKSFSSTMKDLYEYVNPRTGKKAPLLSEEVYEIIKKNAGKIDSSIIYNRDFGYDFFGFKTIERSYLLKLNGHIVERPQHMLMRVSIGIHM
;
A
#
# COMPACT_ATOMS: atom_id res chain seq x y z
N MET A 1 -21.53 -4.31 -15.66
CA MET A 1 -20.21 -4.61 -15.07
C MET A 1 -20.13 -4.00 -13.67
N TYR A 2 -19.73 -4.77 -12.66
CA TYR A 2 -19.58 -4.30 -11.28
C TYR A 2 -18.16 -4.50 -10.75
N VAL A 3 -17.81 -3.70 -9.75
CA VAL A 3 -16.59 -3.85 -8.93
C VAL A 3 -16.92 -4.38 -7.56
N VAL A 4 -16.03 -5.21 -7.01
CA VAL A 4 -16.12 -5.72 -5.64
C VAL A 4 -15.26 -4.85 -4.73
N LYS A 5 -15.87 -4.17 -3.76
CA LYS A 5 -15.18 -3.37 -2.76
C LYS A 5 -14.41 -4.26 -1.77
N ARG A 6 -13.47 -3.66 -1.04
CA ARG A 6 -12.68 -4.34 0.02
C ARG A 6 -13.55 -4.90 1.15
N ASP A 7 -14.74 -4.34 1.34
CA ASP A 7 -15.75 -4.82 2.31
C ASP A 7 -16.71 -5.87 1.71
N GLY A 8 -16.46 -6.34 0.48
CA GLY A 8 -17.27 -7.34 -0.23
C GLY A 8 -18.49 -6.78 -0.97
N ARG A 9 -18.84 -5.50 -0.80
CA ARG A 9 -20.00 -4.91 -1.49
C ARG A 9 -19.75 -4.77 -3.00
N LYS A 10 -20.79 -5.00 -3.78
CA LYS A 10 -20.78 -4.77 -5.24
C LYS A 10 -21.24 -3.36 -5.56
N GLU A 11 -20.51 -2.66 -6.42
CA GLU A 11 -20.93 -1.36 -6.96
C GLU A 11 -20.83 -1.35 -8.49
N PRO A 12 -21.71 -0.63 -9.20
CA PRO A 12 -21.55 -0.42 -10.62
C PRO A 12 -20.25 0.33 -10.90
N ILE A 13 -19.57 -0.04 -11.97
CA ILE A 13 -18.37 0.68 -12.41
C ILE A 13 -18.77 2.08 -12.88
N MET A 14 -18.10 3.09 -12.33
CA MET A 14 -18.30 4.48 -12.69
C MET A 14 -16.97 5.09 -13.09
N PHE A 15 -16.86 5.53 -14.35
CA PHE A 15 -15.65 6.13 -14.88
C PHE A 15 -15.19 7.34 -14.04
N ASP A 16 -16.12 8.21 -13.67
CA ASP A 16 -15.81 9.40 -12.88
C ASP A 16 -15.18 9.07 -11.53
N LYS A 17 -15.55 7.94 -10.90
CA LYS A 17 -14.93 7.49 -9.64
C LYS A 17 -13.48 7.07 -9.84
N ILE A 18 -13.18 6.38 -10.94
CA ILE A 18 -11.80 5.95 -11.28
C ILE A 18 -10.94 7.19 -11.56
N THR A 19 -11.42 8.06 -12.46
CA THR A 19 -10.72 9.29 -12.84
C THR A 19 -10.50 10.21 -11.65
N ALA A 20 -11.54 10.44 -10.82
CA ALA A 20 -11.42 11.27 -9.62
C ALA A 20 -10.40 10.72 -8.63
N ARG A 21 -10.30 9.39 -8.50
CA ARG A 21 -9.31 8.75 -7.63
C ARG A 21 -7.89 8.99 -8.11
N ILE A 22 -7.62 8.79 -9.40
CA ILE A 22 -6.28 9.00 -9.98
C ILE A 22 -5.92 10.49 -9.91
N ARG A 23 -6.87 11.38 -10.22
CA ARG A 23 -6.68 12.84 -10.15
C ARG A 23 -6.29 13.32 -8.76
N LYS A 24 -6.85 12.75 -7.69
CA LYS A 24 -6.46 13.07 -6.30
C LYS A 24 -4.99 12.75 -5.98
N LEU A 25 -4.35 11.85 -6.73
CA LEU A 25 -2.95 11.46 -6.55
C LEU A 25 -1.99 12.20 -7.50
N ASN A 26 -2.53 13.01 -8.42
CA ASN A 26 -1.78 13.79 -9.42
C ASN A 26 -1.27 15.15 -8.91
N TYR A 27 -1.26 15.39 -7.59
CA TYR A 27 -0.88 16.69 -7.02
C TYR A 27 0.62 17.00 -7.24
N GLY A 28 0.94 18.21 -7.70
CA GLY A 28 2.32 18.64 -7.90
C GLY A 28 3.12 17.81 -8.91
N LEU A 29 2.46 17.09 -9.82
CA LEU A 29 3.08 16.46 -10.98
C LEU A 29 2.99 17.40 -12.19
N ASN A 30 3.86 17.19 -13.19
CA ASN A 30 3.83 17.95 -14.42
C ASN A 30 2.45 17.86 -15.13
N GLY A 31 2.00 18.96 -15.76
CA GLY A 31 0.72 19.01 -16.48
C GLY A 31 0.59 18.03 -17.65
N LEU A 32 1.70 17.48 -18.15
CA LEU A 32 1.72 16.39 -19.14
C LEU A 32 1.26 15.03 -18.56
N VAL A 33 1.21 14.90 -17.24
CA VAL A 33 0.65 13.73 -16.56
C VAL A 33 -0.87 13.88 -16.49
N ASP A 34 -1.55 13.20 -17.39
CA ASP A 34 -3.00 13.25 -17.53
C ASP A 34 -3.66 12.02 -16.86
N PRO A 35 -4.36 12.22 -15.73
CA PRO A 35 -5.05 11.14 -15.03
C PRO A 35 -6.22 10.55 -15.84
N VAL A 36 -6.78 11.30 -16.80
CA VAL A 36 -7.87 10.84 -17.67
C VAL A 36 -7.36 9.78 -18.64
N ARG A 37 -6.18 9.99 -19.24
CA ARG A 37 -5.55 8.98 -20.13
C ARG A 37 -5.29 7.65 -19.42
N VAL A 38 -4.83 7.71 -18.17
CA VAL A 38 -4.66 6.50 -17.35
C VAL A 38 -6.02 5.82 -17.13
N ALA A 39 -7.04 6.58 -16.73
CA ALA A 39 -8.38 6.03 -16.47
C ALA A 39 -9.01 5.38 -17.71
N MET A 40 -8.83 5.97 -18.90
CA MET A 40 -9.33 5.40 -20.15
C MET A 40 -8.72 4.01 -20.42
N ARG A 41 -7.39 3.89 -20.32
CA ARG A 41 -6.70 2.60 -20.49
C ARG A 41 -7.07 1.59 -19.41
N VAL A 42 -7.36 2.03 -18.19
CA VAL A 42 -7.82 1.14 -17.12
C VAL A 42 -9.13 0.47 -17.52
N ILE A 43 -10.08 1.23 -18.08
CA ILE A 43 -11.39 0.68 -18.48
C ILE A 43 -11.26 -0.44 -19.51
N GLU A 44 -10.35 -0.29 -20.48
CA GLU A 44 -10.12 -1.28 -21.52
C GLU A 44 -9.67 -2.63 -20.95
N GLY A 45 -9.05 -2.64 -19.77
CA GLY A 45 -8.62 -3.85 -19.06
C GLY A 45 -9.59 -4.36 -17.98
N LEU A 46 -10.77 -3.75 -17.81
CA LEU A 46 -11.72 -4.17 -16.78
C LEU A 46 -12.56 -5.38 -17.23
N TYR A 47 -12.84 -6.25 -16.27
CA TYR A 47 -13.78 -7.36 -16.38
C TYR A 47 -14.81 -7.32 -15.25
N ASP A 48 -15.91 -8.06 -15.44
CA ASP A 48 -16.99 -8.10 -14.44
C ASP A 48 -16.56 -8.80 -13.15
N GLY A 49 -16.79 -8.15 -12.02
CA GLY A 49 -16.41 -8.67 -10.71
C GLY A 49 -14.98 -8.34 -10.27
N VAL A 50 -14.23 -7.52 -11.02
CA VAL A 50 -12.91 -7.04 -10.61
C VAL A 50 -12.95 -6.34 -9.23
N THR A 51 -11.98 -6.64 -8.38
CA THR A 51 -11.92 -6.02 -7.05
C THR A 51 -11.36 -4.60 -7.13
N THR A 52 -11.73 -3.75 -6.17
CA THR A 52 -11.17 -2.40 -6.08
C THR A 52 -9.66 -2.38 -5.79
N SER A 53 -9.08 -3.48 -5.30
CA SER A 53 -7.63 -3.62 -5.10
C SER A 53 -6.92 -4.00 -6.40
N GLU A 54 -7.50 -4.90 -7.21
CA GLU A 54 -6.99 -5.24 -8.55
C GLU A 54 -7.09 -4.04 -9.49
N LEU A 55 -8.19 -3.28 -9.43
CA LEU A 55 -8.35 -2.05 -10.22
C LEU A 55 -7.24 -1.03 -9.93
N ASP A 56 -6.88 -0.84 -8.65
CA ASP A 56 -5.79 0.05 -8.28
C ASP A 56 -4.43 -0.46 -8.76
N ASN A 57 -4.20 -1.78 -8.73
CA ASN A 57 -2.99 -2.39 -9.25
C ASN A 57 -2.86 -2.18 -10.76
N LEU A 58 -3.94 -2.43 -11.52
CA LEU A 58 -4.01 -2.18 -12.95
C LEU A 58 -3.75 -0.71 -13.28
N ALA A 59 -4.35 0.22 -12.53
CA ALA A 59 -4.13 1.65 -12.71
C ALA A 59 -2.67 2.05 -12.45
N ALA A 60 -2.02 1.46 -11.46
CA ALA A 60 -0.61 1.71 -11.18
C ALA A 60 0.30 1.15 -12.29
N GLU A 61 0.03 -0.06 -12.77
CA GLU A 61 0.78 -0.69 -13.87
C GLU A 61 0.66 0.10 -15.17
N ILE A 62 -0.55 0.49 -15.54
CA ILE A 62 -0.80 1.34 -16.71
C ILE A 62 -0.06 2.67 -16.58
N ALA A 63 -0.16 3.34 -15.43
CA ALA A 63 0.60 4.57 -15.20
C ALA A 63 2.11 4.34 -15.35
N ALA A 64 2.65 3.22 -14.84
CA ALA A 64 4.07 2.90 -14.99
C ALA A 64 4.50 2.71 -16.46
N THR A 65 3.64 2.13 -17.32
CA THR A 65 3.94 2.03 -18.76
C THR A 65 4.04 3.39 -19.46
N MET A 66 3.36 4.41 -18.92
CA MET A 66 3.33 5.78 -19.46
C MET A 66 4.54 6.62 -19.05
N THR A 67 5.49 6.04 -18.29
CA THR A 67 6.80 6.65 -17.99
C THR A 67 7.56 7.05 -19.25
N THR A 68 7.37 6.31 -20.34
CA THR A 68 7.93 6.62 -21.67
C THR A 68 7.46 7.97 -22.23
N THR A 69 6.29 8.45 -21.78
CA THR A 69 5.75 9.76 -22.15
C THR A 69 6.29 10.87 -21.25
N HIS A 70 6.31 10.64 -19.93
CA HIS A 70 6.88 11.58 -18.96
C HIS A 70 7.27 10.86 -17.66
N PRO A 71 8.43 11.17 -17.04
CA PRO A 71 8.92 10.46 -15.84
C PRO A 71 8.01 10.59 -14.61
N ASP A 72 7.24 11.66 -14.48
CA ASP A 72 6.29 11.81 -13.36
C ASP A 72 5.14 10.78 -13.36
N TYR A 73 4.89 10.07 -14.47
CA TYR A 73 3.97 8.93 -14.44
C TYR A 73 4.47 7.81 -13.51
N THR A 74 5.78 7.65 -13.35
CA THR A 74 6.37 6.75 -12.34
C THR A 74 5.97 7.17 -10.92
N LYS A 75 5.93 8.47 -10.64
CA LYS A 75 5.48 8.98 -9.33
C LYS A 75 3.99 8.74 -9.14
N LEU A 76 3.17 8.98 -10.18
CA LEU A 76 1.73 8.70 -10.12
C LEU A 76 1.46 7.22 -9.85
N ALA A 77 2.14 6.32 -10.57
CA ALA A 77 2.06 4.87 -10.40
C ALA A 77 2.44 4.44 -8.96
N ALA A 78 3.51 5.01 -8.41
CA ALA A 78 3.92 4.78 -7.03
C ALA A 78 2.83 5.22 -6.04
N ARG A 79 2.28 6.42 -6.22
CA ARG A 79 1.24 6.97 -5.35
C ARG A 79 -0.04 6.16 -5.39
N ILE A 80 -0.43 5.63 -6.55
CA ILE A 80 -1.56 4.70 -6.68
C ILE A 80 -1.28 3.42 -5.88
N SER A 81 -0.09 2.85 -6.04
CA SER A 81 0.31 1.62 -5.33
C SER A 81 0.34 1.81 -3.81
N VAL A 82 0.92 2.91 -3.34
CA VAL A 82 0.96 3.28 -1.91
C VAL A 82 -0.46 3.51 -1.38
N SER A 83 -1.31 4.22 -2.12
CA SER A 83 -2.72 4.42 -1.73
C SER A 83 -3.47 3.10 -1.63
N ASN A 84 -3.20 2.15 -2.53
CA ASN A 84 -3.77 0.80 -2.47
C ASN A 84 -3.29 0.08 -1.20
N LEU A 85 -1.98 0.04 -0.96
CA LEU A 85 -1.38 -0.58 0.23
C LEU A 85 -1.95 -0.02 1.53
N HIS A 86 -2.07 1.31 1.64
CA HIS A 86 -2.63 1.97 2.83
C HIS A 86 -4.08 1.56 3.11
N LYS A 87 -4.87 1.24 2.08
CA LYS A 87 -6.24 0.73 2.25
C LYS A 87 -6.31 -0.75 2.61
N ASN A 88 -5.24 -1.51 2.37
CA ASN A 88 -5.14 -2.93 2.68
C ASN A 88 -4.34 -3.21 3.96
N THR A 89 -3.84 -2.18 4.65
CA THR A 89 -3.00 -2.30 5.85
C THR A 89 -3.53 -1.44 7.00
N LYS A 90 -3.29 -1.87 8.24
CA LYS A 90 -3.63 -1.09 9.43
C LYS A 90 -2.87 0.24 9.44
N LYS A 91 -3.48 1.29 9.98
CA LYS A 91 -2.84 2.62 10.10
C LYS A 91 -1.89 2.69 11.29
N SER A 92 -2.22 2.07 12.42
CA SER A 92 -1.38 2.08 13.62
C SER A 92 -0.18 1.16 13.45
N PHE A 93 1.03 1.64 13.75
CA PHE A 93 2.24 0.83 13.72
C PHE A 93 2.23 -0.18 14.86
N SER A 94 1.93 0.26 16.09
CA SER A 94 1.88 -0.60 17.26
C SER A 94 0.88 -1.76 17.08
N SER A 95 -0.30 -1.51 16.48
CA SER A 95 -1.24 -2.58 16.16
C SER A 95 -0.73 -3.56 15.12
N THR A 96 -0.01 -3.11 14.08
CA THR A 96 0.61 -4.00 13.10
C THR A 96 1.69 -4.86 13.76
N MET A 97 2.53 -4.27 14.62
CA MET A 97 3.59 -4.99 15.33
C MET A 97 3.02 -6.04 16.30
N LYS A 98 1.89 -5.74 16.94
CA LYS A 98 1.15 -6.73 17.74
C LYS A 98 0.74 -7.94 16.89
N ASP A 99 0.14 -7.72 15.72
CA ASP A 99 -0.26 -8.84 14.83
C ASP A 99 0.95 -9.69 14.39
N LEU A 100 2.09 -9.05 14.14
CA LEU A 100 3.33 -9.72 13.75
C LEU A 100 3.92 -10.57 14.90
N TYR A 101 3.86 -10.07 16.13
CA TYR A 101 4.32 -10.79 17.31
C TYR A 101 3.37 -11.93 17.70
N GLU A 102 2.07 -11.72 17.61
CA GLU A 102 1.05 -12.73 17.94
C GLU A 102 0.83 -13.76 16.82
N TYR A 103 1.62 -13.70 15.74
CA TYR A 103 1.45 -14.57 14.59
C TYR A 103 1.57 -16.06 14.95
N VAL A 104 0.57 -16.82 14.50
CA VAL A 104 0.50 -18.28 14.59
C VAL A 104 0.56 -18.85 13.18
N ASN A 105 1.46 -19.80 12.95
CA ASN A 105 1.58 -20.44 11.65
C ASN A 105 0.32 -21.29 11.38
N PRO A 106 -0.48 -21.00 10.33
CA PRO A 106 -1.74 -21.69 10.09
C PRO A 106 -1.58 -23.17 9.73
N ARG A 107 -0.40 -23.59 9.25
CA ARG A 107 -0.13 -24.99 8.89
C ARG A 107 0.22 -25.85 10.11
N THR A 108 0.85 -25.26 11.12
CA THR A 108 1.35 -26.01 12.29
C THR A 108 0.59 -25.70 13.58
N GLY A 109 -0.20 -24.61 13.60
CA GLY A 109 -0.91 -24.13 14.79
C GLY A 109 0.02 -23.58 15.89
N LYS A 110 1.33 -23.47 15.62
CA LYS A 110 2.32 -23.02 16.61
C LYS A 110 2.58 -21.53 16.47
N LYS A 111 2.87 -20.87 17.60
CA LYS A 111 3.37 -19.49 17.62
C LYS A 111 4.64 -19.40 16.77
N ALA A 112 4.67 -18.43 15.88
CA ALA A 112 5.80 -18.17 15.00
C ALA A 112 6.02 -16.65 14.91
N PRO A 113 6.30 -15.97 16.05
CA PRO A 113 6.41 -14.51 16.08
C PRO A 113 7.42 -14.01 15.05
N LEU A 114 7.05 -12.96 14.31
CA LEU A 114 7.92 -12.31 13.32
C LEU A 114 8.72 -11.14 13.93
N LEU A 115 8.56 -10.90 15.22
CA LEU A 115 9.26 -9.90 16.02
C LEU A 115 9.83 -10.55 17.27
N SER A 116 10.99 -10.09 17.72
CA SER A 116 11.51 -10.48 19.03
C SER A 116 10.65 -9.90 20.15
N GLU A 117 10.60 -10.61 21.28
CA GLU A 117 9.85 -10.19 22.46
C GLU A 117 10.37 -8.86 23.04
N GLU A 118 11.70 -8.68 23.06
CA GLU A 118 12.34 -7.45 23.50
C GLU A 118 11.88 -6.23 22.69
N VAL A 119 11.93 -6.32 21.35
CA VAL A 119 11.48 -5.24 20.46
C VAL A 119 9.99 -4.98 20.65
N TYR A 120 9.18 -6.02 20.80
CA TYR A 120 7.74 -5.89 20.99
C TYR A 120 7.39 -5.17 22.30
N GLU A 121 8.05 -5.51 23.42
CA GLU A 121 7.79 -4.84 24.70
C GLU A 121 8.21 -3.36 24.70
N ILE A 122 9.30 -3.00 24.01
CA ILE A 122 9.68 -1.60 23.78
C ILE A 122 8.59 -0.86 22.99
N ILE A 123 8.11 -1.46 21.90
CA ILE A 123 7.04 -0.88 21.07
C ILE A 123 5.77 -0.69 21.89
N LYS A 124 5.36 -1.70 22.64
CA LYS A 124 4.15 -1.70 23.47
C LYS A 124 4.22 -0.64 24.57
N LYS A 125 5.36 -0.51 25.26
CA LYS A 125 5.59 0.51 26.29
C LYS A 125 5.52 1.94 25.73
N ASN A 126 5.94 2.15 24.49
CA ASN A 126 6.04 3.47 23.86
C ASN A 126 5.00 3.71 22.74
N ALA A 127 3.96 2.89 22.66
CA ALA A 127 3.07 2.79 21.50
C ALA A 127 2.50 4.14 21.04
N GLY A 128 1.97 4.94 21.95
CA GLY A 128 1.39 6.25 21.63
C GLY A 128 2.41 7.22 21.05
N LYS A 129 3.62 7.27 21.61
CA LYS A 129 4.70 8.13 21.13
C LYS A 129 5.15 7.70 19.74
N ILE A 130 5.41 6.41 19.54
CA ILE A 130 5.86 5.88 18.25
C ILE A 130 4.80 6.10 17.16
N ASP A 131 3.54 5.72 17.41
CA ASP A 131 2.46 5.87 16.42
C ASP A 131 2.27 7.33 16.00
N SER A 132 2.39 8.27 16.94
CA SER A 132 2.27 9.71 16.66
C SER A 132 3.47 10.29 15.88
N SER A 133 4.64 9.65 15.97
CA SER A 133 5.87 10.12 15.31
C SER A 133 5.94 9.77 13.83
N ILE A 134 5.14 8.81 13.37
CA ILE A 134 5.19 8.30 12.00
C ILE A 134 4.43 9.22 11.04
N ILE A 135 5.14 9.69 10.01
CA ILE A 135 4.58 10.55 8.96
C ILE A 135 4.30 9.70 7.71
N TYR A 136 3.08 9.15 7.61
CA TYR A 136 2.68 8.28 6.49
C TYR A 136 2.69 8.95 5.11
N ASN A 137 2.64 10.29 5.05
CA ASN A 137 2.77 11.01 3.78
C ASN A 137 4.13 10.78 3.10
N ARG A 138 5.16 10.37 3.87
CA ARG A 138 6.47 10.03 3.33
C ARG A 138 6.45 8.77 2.44
N ASP A 139 5.46 7.89 2.59
CA ASP A 139 5.32 6.72 1.71
C ASP A 139 5.03 7.14 0.25
N PHE A 140 4.47 8.33 0.01
CA PHE A 140 4.21 8.84 -1.35
C PHE A 140 5.45 9.47 -2.01
N GLY A 141 6.62 9.41 -1.34
CA GLY A 141 7.90 9.90 -1.85
C GLY A 141 8.68 8.86 -2.68
N TYR A 142 8.30 7.58 -2.64
CA TYR A 142 8.93 6.55 -3.48
C TYR A 142 8.53 6.69 -4.95
N ASP A 143 9.41 6.24 -5.83
CA ASP A 143 9.06 5.93 -7.21
C ASP A 143 8.43 4.52 -7.31
N PHE A 144 7.91 4.18 -8.48
CA PHE A 144 7.15 2.93 -8.66
C PHE A 144 8.04 1.70 -8.49
N PHE A 145 9.23 1.71 -9.08
CA PHE A 145 10.15 0.57 -9.04
C PHE A 145 10.74 0.36 -7.63
N GLY A 146 11.11 1.44 -6.94
CA GLY A 146 11.55 1.39 -5.55
C GLY A 146 10.44 0.89 -4.63
N PHE A 147 9.22 1.38 -4.80
CA PHE A 147 8.07 0.89 -4.03
C PHE A 147 7.80 -0.60 -4.30
N LYS A 148 7.81 -1.05 -5.56
CA LYS A 148 7.57 -2.47 -5.90
C LYS A 148 8.66 -3.40 -5.37
N THR A 149 9.90 -2.93 -5.32
CA THR A 149 11.00 -3.66 -4.68
C THR A 149 10.73 -3.85 -3.18
N ILE A 150 10.35 -2.78 -2.48
CA ILE A 150 10.01 -2.81 -1.05
C ILE A 150 8.80 -3.71 -0.80
N GLU A 151 7.73 -3.54 -1.58
CA GLU A 151 6.48 -4.31 -1.49
C GLU A 151 6.72 -5.82 -1.65
N ARG A 152 7.57 -6.21 -2.60
CA ARG A 152 7.82 -7.63 -2.90
C ARG A 152 8.62 -8.32 -1.80
N SER A 153 9.69 -7.69 -1.33
CA SER A 153 10.76 -8.38 -0.58
C SER A 153 10.98 -7.89 0.85
N TYR A 154 10.54 -6.68 1.21
CA TYR A 154 10.92 -6.05 2.49
C TYR A 154 9.77 -5.91 3.47
N LEU A 155 8.54 -5.71 2.99
CA LEU A 155 7.38 -5.59 3.86
C LEU A 155 6.95 -6.95 4.39
N LEU A 156 6.77 -7.06 5.71
CA LEU A 156 6.34 -8.30 6.33
C LEU A 156 4.92 -8.68 5.92
N LYS A 157 4.70 -10.00 5.83
CA LYS A 157 3.46 -10.62 5.38
C LYS A 157 2.90 -11.54 6.45
N LEU A 158 1.58 -11.52 6.63
CA LEU A 158 0.83 -12.51 7.39
C LEU A 158 -0.03 -13.30 6.41
N ASN A 159 0.06 -14.63 6.45
CA ASN A 159 -0.70 -15.51 5.57
C ASN A 159 -0.59 -15.16 4.07
N GLY A 160 0.58 -14.69 3.64
CA GLY A 160 0.82 -14.25 2.26
C GLY A 160 0.38 -12.82 1.93
N HIS A 161 -0.30 -12.14 2.83
CA HIS A 161 -0.75 -10.75 2.65
C HIS A 161 0.18 -9.76 3.34
N ILE A 162 0.52 -8.67 2.64
CA ILE A 162 1.35 -7.60 3.21
C ILE A 162 0.57 -6.87 4.31
N VAL A 163 1.18 -6.75 5.48
CA VAL A 163 0.58 -6.06 6.64
C VAL A 163 1.32 -4.79 7.04
N GLU A 164 2.59 -4.67 6.65
CA GLU A 164 3.40 -3.48 6.91
C GLU A 164 3.27 -2.42 5.82
N ARG A 165 3.38 -1.16 6.23
CA ARG A 165 3.67 -0.02 5.35
C ARG A 165 5.18 0.25 5.29
N PRO A 166 5.70 0.97 4.29
CA PRO A 166 7.12 1.33 4.26
C PRO A 166 7.56 2.10 5.51
N GLN A 167 6.76 3.06 6.00
CA GLN A 167 7.06 3.71 7.29
C GLN A 167 7.09 2.73 8.49
N HIS A 168 6.28 1.67 8.47
CA HIS A 168 6.31 0.66 9.54
C HIS A 168 7.62 -0.12 9.51
N MET A 169 8.05 -0.56 8.32
CA MET A 169 9.32 -1.24 8.12
C MET A 169 10.49 -0.38 8.61
N LEU A 170 10.53 0.91 8.24
CA LEU A 170 11.58 1.82 8.67
C LEU A 170 11.61 1.99 10.19
N MET A 171 10.45 2.21 10.82
CA MET A 171 10.37 2.37 12.27
C MET A 171 10.75 1.08 13.01
N ARG A 172 10.33 -0.09 12.52
CA ARG A 172 10.74 -1.39 13.07
C ARG A 172 12.26 -1.56 13.03
N VAL A 173 12.90 -1.21 11.92
CA VAL A 173 14.37 -1.25 11.79
C VAL A 173 15.02 -0.28 12.77
N SER A 174 14.54 0.97 12.87
CA SER A 174 15.07 1.95 13.83
C SER A 174 15.01 1.45 15.27
N ILE A 175 13.88 0.89 15.70
CA ILE A 175 13.74 0.34 17.06
C ILE A 175 14.65 -0.86 17.27
N GLY A 176 14.75 -1.76 16.27
CA GLY A 176 15.62 -2.94 16.38
C GLY A 176 17.12 -2.62 16.48
N ILE A 177 17.55 -1.44 16.04
CA ILE A 177 18.96 -0.99 16.12
C ILE A 177 19.22 -0.18 17.41
N HIS A 178 18.21 0.52 17.94
CA HIS A 178 18.34 1.47 19.06
C HIS A 178 17.56 1.02 20.30
N MET A 179 17.66 -0.26 20.65
CA MET A 179 16.99 -0.88 21.81
C MET A 179 17.49 -0.34 23.14
#